data_AF-A0A1G1C9C7-F1
#
_entry.id   AF-A0A1G1C9C7-F1
#
_cell.length_a   1.000
_cell.length_b   1.000
_cell.length_c   1.000
_cell.angle_alpha   90.00
_cell.angle_beta   90.00
_cell.angle_gamma   90.00
#
_symmetry.space_group_name_H-M   'P 1'
#
loop_
_entity.id
_entity.type
_entity.pdbx_description
1 polymer ?
#
loop_
_entity_poly.entity_id
_entity_poly.type
_entity_poly.pdbx_seq_one_letter_code
_entity_poly.pdbx_strand_id
1 'polypeptide(L)'
;MTGQGNICIRCGKKRVVAKTWTETIKTSSGTSLLTHILSVCPDAACQKKVEQLLAKQKQLSLDKQRASEERSLARLASIAQSHLKVAVK
;
A
#
# COMPACT_ATOMS: atom_id res chain seq x y z
N MET A 1 -15.55 -2.54 24.41
CA MET A 1 -14.13 -2.24 24.11
C MET A 1 -14.00 -0.77 23.71
N THR A 2 -14.04 0.12 24.70
CA THR A 2 -14.09 1.58 24.50
C THR A 2 -12.70 2.21 24.67
N GLY A 3 -12.05 2.53 23.54
CA GLY A 3 -11.55 3.89 23.32
C GLY A 3 -10.22 4.38 23.90
N GLN A 4 -9.31 3.55 24.43
CA GLN A 4 -7.98 4.02 24.91
C GLN A 4 -6.87 4.05 23.84
N GLY A 5 -7.08 3.45 22.65
CA GLY A 5 -6.01 3.24 21.66
C GLY A 5 -5.93 4.20 20.47
N ASN A 6 -6.77 5.24 20.37
CA ASN A 6 -6.86 6.05 19.14
C ASN A 6 -6.50 7.53 19.34
N ILE A 7 -5.47 7.79 20.13
CA ILE A 7 -4.90 9.13 20.30
C ILE A 7 -3.88 9.41 19.20
N CYS A 8 -3.96 10.58 18.59
CA CYS A 8 -3.00 11.01 17.59
C CYS A 8 -1.66 11.33 18.25
N ILE A 9 -0.60 10.58 17.92
CA ILE A 9 0.77 10.81 18.42
C ILE A 9 1.37 12.18 18.01
N ARG A 10 0.77 12.87 17.04
CA ARG A 10 1.28 14.14 16.52
C ARG A 10 0.69 15.37 17.22
N CYS A 11 -0.60 15.32 17.55
CA CYS A 11 -1.32 16.46 18.13
C CYS A 11 -2.06 16.13 19.44
N GLY A 12 -2.00 14.89 19.92
CA GLY A 12 -2.65 14.44 21.16
C GLY A 12 -4.17 14.30 21.09
N LYS A 13 -4.83 14.71 19.98
CA LYS A 13 -6.29 14.61 19.85
C LYS A 13 -6.73 13.19 19.50
N LYS A 14 -7.88 12.78 20.01
CA LYS A 14 -8.51 11.49 19.66
C LYS A 14 -8.92 11.48 18.19
N ARG A 15 -8.48 10.48 17.43
CA ARG A 15 -8.88 10.30 16.02
C ARG A 15 -10.34 9.83 15.96
N VAL A 16 -11.00 10.20 14.87
CA VAL A 16 -12.39 9.87 14.59
C VAL A 16 -12.46 8.82 13.49
N VAL A 17 -13.49 7.96 13.53
CA VAL A 17 -13.71 6.96 12.48
C VAL A 17 -14.28 7.67 11.25
N ALA A 18 -13.61 7.56 10.12
CA ALA A 18 -14.04 8.14 8.85
C ALA A 18 -14.83 7.14 8.00
N LYS A 19 -14.40 5.87 7.98
CA LYS A 19 -15.03 4.83 7.17
C LYS A 19 -14.79 3.47 7.79
N THR A 20 -15.79 2.60 7.69
CA THR A 20 -15.67 1.18 8.00
C THR A 20 -16.15 0.40 6.78
N TRP A 21 -15.43 -0.64 6.38
CA TRP A 21 -15.87 -1.55 5.33
C TRP A 21 -15.38 -2.96 5.62
N THR A 22 -16.08 -3.94 5.07
CA THR A 22 -15.70 -5.34 5.14
C THR A 22 -15.34 -5.83 3.75
N GLU A 23 -14.31 -6.66 3.66
CA GLU A 23 -13.96 -7.35 2.44
C GLU A 23 -13.74 -8.83 2.71
N THR A 24 -14.21 -9.66 1.78
CA THR A 24 -14.06 -11.10 1.87
C THR A 24 -12.88 -11.52 1.02
N ILE A 25 -11.84 -12.04 1.67
CA ILE A 25 -10.57 -12.41 1.02
C ILE A 25 -10.49 -13.93 0.97
N LYS A 26 -10.20 -14.47 -0.22
CA LYS A 26 -9.87 -15.88 -0.37
C LYS A 26 -8.40 -16.07 -0.02
N THR A 27 -8.14 -16.87 1.00
CA THR A 27 -6.80 -17.28 1.40
C THR A 27 -6.59 -18.74 1.03
N SER A 28 -5.33 -19.22 1.09
CA SER A 28 -5.00 -20.63 0.86
C SER A 28 -5.74 -21.60 1.79
N SER A 29 -6.23 -21.12 2.93
CA SER A 29 -6.91 -21.91 3.96
C SER A 29 -8.44 -21.73 3.97
N GLY A 30 -9.01 -20.98 3.02
CA GLY A 30 -10.46 -20.78 2.91
C GLY A 30 -10.84 -19.32 2.70
N THR A 31 -12.00 -18.92 3.23
CA THR A 31 -12.53 -17.57 3.08
C THR A 31 -12.45 -16.82 4.41
N SER A 32 -11.84 -15.63 4.41
CA SER A 32 -11.71 -14.78 5.59
C SER A 32 -12.46 -13.47 5.39
N LEU A 33 -13.22 -13.04 6.40
CA LEU A 33 -13.88 -11.74 6.43
C LEU A 33 -12.95 -10.74 7.13
N LEU A 34 -12.49 -9.72 6.40
CA LEU A 34 -11.65 -8.66 6.93
C LEU A 34 -12.48 -7.39 7.17
N THR A 35 -12.44 -6.86 8.38
CA THR A 35 -13.10 -5.60 8.73
C THR A 35 -12.07 -4.50 8.86
N HIS A 36 -12.18 -3.48 8.01
CA HIS A 36 -11.31 -2.31 8.03
C HIS A 36 -12.01 -1.14 8.69
N ILE A 37 -11.25 -0.41 9.50
CA ILE A 37 -11.68 0.84 10.13
C ILE A 37 -10.64 1.91 9.79
N LEU A 38 -11.02 2.86 8.95
CA LEU A 38 -10.24 4.05 8.66
C LEU A 38 -10.54 5.12 9.70
N SER A 39 -9.49 5.63 10.34
CA SER A 39 -9.58 6.74 11.28
C SER A 39 -8.73 7.93 10.83
N VAL A 40 -9.21 9.13 11.11
CA VAL A 40 -8.59 10.40 10.70
C VAL A 40 -8.41 11.32 11.91
N CYS A 41 -7.40 12.19 11.85
CA CYS A 41 -7.23 13.21 12.88
C CYS A 41 -8.29 14.32 12.68
N PRO A 42 -9.03 14.73 13.72
CA PRO A 42 -9.99 15.83 13.61
C PRO A 42 -9.33 17.20 13.41
N ASP A 43 -8.03 17.31 13.64
CA ASP A 43 -7.27 18.54 13.41
C ASP A 43 -6.81 18.60 11.95
N ALA A 44 -7.41 19.51 11.17
CA ALA A 44 -7.14 19.64 9.75
C ALA A 44 -5.66 19.98 9.45
N ALA A 45 -5.01 20.79 10.27
CA ALA A 45 -3.61 21.15 10.07
C ALA A 45 -2.68 19.94 10.35
N CYS A 46 -2.98 19.16 11.39
CA CYS A 46 -2.27 17.92 11.69
C CYS A 46 -2.50 16.86 10.61
N GLN A 47 -3.76 16.68 10.19
CA GLN A 47 -4.16 15.70 9.19
C GLN A 47 -3.50 16.00 7.83
N LYS A 48 -3.50 17.27 7.40
CA LYS A 48 -2.87 17.71 6.16
C LYS A 48 -1.38 17.35 6.08
N LYS A 49 -0.64 17.46 7.19
CA LYS A 49 0.78 17.04 7.25
C LYS A 49 0.94 15.55 7.00
N VAL A 50 0.04 14.73 7.53
CA VAL A 50 0.06 13.28 7.32
C VAL A 50 -0.26 12.95 5.87
N GLU A 51 -1.28 13.60 5.30
CA GLU A 51 -1.69 13.39 3.91
C GLU A 51 -0.59 13.77 2.92
N GLN A 52 0.14 14.85 3.17
CA GLN A 52 1.31 15.23 2.36
C GLN A 52 2.42 14.16 2.40
N LEU A 53 2.69 13.61 3.60
CA LEU A 53 3.68 12.53 3.75
C LEU A 53 3.23 11.25 3.05
N LEU A 54 1.95 10.87 3.20
CA LEU A 54 1.37 9.70 2.55
C LEU A 54 1.38 9.85 1.03
N ALA A 55 1.06 11.04 0.49
CA ALA A 55 1.13 11.31 -0.94
C ALA A 55 2.55 11.15 -1.49
N LYS A 56 3.55 11.70 -0.78
CA LYS A 56 4.96 11.54 -1.16
C LYS A 56 5.41 10.08 -1.13
N GLN A 57 5.04 9.34 -0.08
CA GLN A 57 5.37 7.92 0.04
C GLN A 57 4.69 7.07 -1.04
N LYS A 58 3.42 7.39 -1.37
CA LYS A 58 2.69 6.73 -2.45
C LYS A 58 3.41 6.92 -3.79
N GLN A 59 3.84 8.15 -4.09
CA GLN A 59 4.57 8.42 -5.33
C GLN A 59 5.88 7.63 -5.41
N LEU A 60 6.68 7.64 -4.34
CA LEU A 60 7.93 6.87 -4.27
C LEU A 60 7.70 5.36 -4.44
N SER A 61 6.60 4.83 -3.88
CA SER A 61 6.23 3.43 -4.04
C SER A 61 5.88 3.09 -5.49
N LEU A 62 5.11 3.96 -6.16
CA LEU A 62 4.73 3.78 -7.56
C LEU A 62 5.95 3.85 -8.49
N ASP A 63 6.85 4.80 -8.27
CA ASP A 63 8.07 4.93 -9.08
C ASP A 63 8.98 3.71 -8.92
N LYS A 64 9.11 3.17 -7.69
CA LYS A 64 9.85 1.93 -7.44
C LYS A 64 9.22 0.72 -8.11
N GLN A 65 7.89 0.60 -8.07
CA GLN A 65 7.16 -0.48 -8.74
C GLN A 65 7.40 -0.42 -10.24
N ARG A 66 7.22 0.74 -10.87
CA ARG A 66 7.49 0.93 -12.30
C ARG A 66 8.92 0.57 -12.68
N ALA A 67 9.90 1.10 -11.96
CA ALA A 67 11.30 0.78 -12.24
C ALA A 67 11.61 -0.72 -12.03
N SER A 68 10.92 -1.39 -11.10
CA SER A 68 11.06 -2.83 -10.89
C SER A 68 10.43 -3.64 -12.02
N GLU A 69 9.27 -3.22 -12.53
CA GLU A 69 8.60 -3.83 -13.67
C GLU A 69 9.43 -3.65 -14.95
N GLU A 70 9.99 -2.47 -15.18
CA GLU A 70 10.90 -2.23 -16.31
C GLU A 70 12.12 -3.15 -16.26
N ARG A 71 12.73 -3.30 -15.07
CA ARG A 71 13.87 -4.22 -14.87
C ARG A 71 13.47 -5.68 -15.08
N SER A 72 12.29 -6.11 -14.63
CA SER A 72 11.84 -7.49 -14.81
C SER A 72 11.56 -7.78 -16.29
N LEU A 73 10.92 -6.85 -17.01
CA LEU A 73 10.70 -6.98 -18.45
C LEU A 73 12.01 -7.02 -19.25
N ALA A 74 12.96 -6.12 -18.94
CA ALA A 74 14.28 -6.14 -19.57
C ALA A 74 15.02 -7.47 -19.31
N ARG A 75 14.92 -7.99 -18.09
CA ARG A 75 15.48 -9.31 -17.74
C ARG A 75 14.84 -10.42 -18.56
N LEU A 76 13.51 -10.47 -18.64
CA LEU A 76 12.79 -11.47 -19.43
C LEU A 76 13.15 -11.39 -20.92
N ALA A 77 13.24 -10.18 -21.49
CA ALA A 77 13.67 -9.98 -22.87
C ALA A 77 15.11 -10.48 -23.10
N SER A 78 16.03 -10.20 -22.18
CA SER A 78 17.42 -10.69 -22.29
C SER A 78 17.51 -12.22 -22.23
N ILE A 79 16.68 -12.86 -21.41
CA ILE A 79 16.57 -14.32 -21.31
C ILE A 79 16.00 -14.89 -22.61
N ALA A 80 14.93 -14.31 -23.15
CA ALA A 80 14.37 -14.77 -24.43
C ALA A 80 15.39 -14.69 -25.57
N GLN A 81 16.18 -13.60 -25.64
CA GLN A 81 17.25 -13.45 -26.63
C GLN A 81 18.37 -14.49 -26.46
N SER A 82 18.75 -14.83 -25.22
CA SER A 82 19.77 -15.87 -25.00
C SER A 82 19.26 -17.25 -25.42
N HIS A 83 18.00 -17.59 -25.12
CA HIS A 83 17.40 -18.85 -25.58
C HIS A 83 17.33 -18.96 -27.11
N LEU A 84 16.96 -17.87 -27.81
CA LEU A 84 16.94 -17.86 -29.28
C LEU A 84 18.33 -18.10 -29.88
N LYS A 85 19.37 -17.49 -29.32
CA LYS A 85 20.76 -17.69 -29.80
C LYS A 85 21.25 -19.13 -29.63
N VAL A 86 20.79 -19.83 -28.60
CA VAL A 86 21.13 -21.24 -28.38
C VAL A 86 20.36 -22.15 -29.33
N ALA A 87 19.10 -21.82 -29.65
CA ALA A 87 18.26 -22.63 -30.53
C ALA A 87 18.64 -22.56 -32.03
N VAL A 88 19.35 -21.51 -32.45
CA VAL A 88 19.76 -21.28 -33.85
C VAL A 88 21.20 -21.79 -34.13
N LYS A 89 21.89 -22.32 -33.10
CA LYS A 89 23.24 -22.90 -33.22
C LYS A 89 23.15 -24.42 -33.35
#